data_AF-A0A972A032-F1
#
_entry.id   AF-A0A972A032-F1
#
_cell.length_a   1.000
_cell.length_b   1.000
_cell.length_c   1.000
_cell.angle_alpha   90.00
_cell.angle_beta   90.00
_cell.angle_gamma   90.00
#
_symmetry.space_group_name_H-M   'P 1'
#
loop_
_entity.id
_entity.type
_entity.pdbx_description
1 polymer ?
#
loop_
_entity_poly.entity_id
_entity_poly.type
_entity_poly.pdbx_seq_one_letter_code
_entity_poly.pdbx_strand_id
1 'polypeptide(L)'
;MRSVIQGYPIVITYPKEGAGYGITCAAMVKGGPADEVEAAQKFIDWLISENAMKIATSEFNQYSLNKNVESDPKMVTFDQINKIKYDFKWSSENKAAICERFEAEVRSSSDAK
;
A
#
# COMPACT_ATOMS: atom_id res chain seq x y z
N MET A 1 -2.54 5.36 10.78
CA MET A 1 -2.25 4.81 12.13
C MET A 1 -1.44 5.74 13.01
N ARG A 2 -0.24 6.14 12.60
CA ARG A 2 0.75 6.80 13.48
C ARG A 2 0.20 7.94 14.34
N SER A 3 -0.57 8.86 13.76
CA SER A 3 -1.15 9.98 14.51
C SER A 3 -2.17 9.55 15.57
N VAL A 4 -2.95 8.50 15.31
CA VAL A 4 -3.88 7.93 16.31
C VAL A 4 -3.09 7.28 17.45
N ILE A 5 -2.03 6.53 17.13
CA ILE A 5 -1.16 5.88 18.13
C ILE A 5 -0.45 6.92 19.00
N GLN A 6 -0.09 8.07 18.41
CA GLN A 6 0.52 9.22 19.11
C GLN A 6 -0.47 10.05 19.93
N GLY A 7 -1.78 9.73 19.91
CA GLY A 7 -2.79 10.40 20.74
C GLY A 7 -3.36 11.69 20.15
N TYR A 8 -3.14 11.96 18.86
CA TYR A 8 -3.84 13.06 18.18
C TYR A 8 -5.35 12.73 18.10
N PRO A 9 -6.24 13.75 18.10
CA PRO A 9 -7.70 13.57 18.10
C PRO A 9 -8.20 13.18 16.70
N ILE A 10 -7.75 12.04 16.20
CA ILE A 10 -8.06 11.49 14.89
C ILE A 10 -8.67 10.10 15.10
N VAL A 11 -9.72 9.79 14.35
CA VAL A 11 -10.36 8.48 14.34
C VAL A 11 -10.18 7.85 12.98
N ILE A 12 -9.75 6.59 12.94
CA ILE A 12 -9.71 5.80 11.71
C ILE A 12 -11.06 5.11 11.55
N THR A 13 -11.66 5.27 10.39
CA THR A 13 -12.93 4.62 10.02
C THR A 13 -12.76 3.88 8.70
N TYR A 14 -13.59 2.86 8.48
CA TYR A 14 -13.61 2.08 7.25
C TYR A 14 -15.01 2.16 6.63
N PRO A 15 -15.15 2.50 5.34
CA PRO A 15 -16.46 2.57 4.68
C PRO A 15 -17.19 1.22 4.71
N LYS A 16 -18.51 1.26 4.97
CA LYS A 16 -19.34 0.04 5.04
C LYS A 16 -19.44 -0.68 3.69
N GLU A 17 -19.37 0.08 2.60
CA GLU A 17 -19.43 -0.40 1.21
C GLU A 17 -18.16 -1.17 0.80
N GLY A 18 -17.08 -1.01 1.57
CA GLY A 18 -15.79 -1.64 1.33
C GLY A 18 -14.66 -0.60 1.24
N ALA A 19 -13.53 -0.95 1.83
CA ALA A 19 -12.30 -0.17 1.75
C ALA A 19 -11.38 -0.68 0.64
N GLY A 20 -10.69 0.25 -0.02
CA GLY A 20 -9.55 -0.09 -0.87
C GLY A 20 -8.34 -0.52 -0.04
N TYR A 21 -7.39 -1.18 -0.69
CA TYR A 21 -6.09 -1.51 -0.12
C TYR A 21 -5.02 -1.47 -1.22
N GLY A 22 -3.78 -1.19 -0.82
CA GLY A 22 -2.62 -1.20 -1.70
C GLY A 22 -1.64 -2.28 -1.26
N ILE A 23 -0.86 -2.77 -2.21
CA ILE A 23 0.30 -3.63 -1.94
C ILE A 23 1.53 -2.84 -2.38
N THR A 24 2.48 -2.67 -1.46
CA THR A 24 3.78 -2.10 -1.78
C THR A 24 4.63 -3.17 -2.45
N CYS A 25 5.10 -2.91 -3.67
CA CYS A 25 5.89 -3.86 -4.45
C CYS A 25 7.26 -3.26 -4.79
N ALA A 26 8.26 -4.11 -4.91
CA ALA A 26 9.55 -3.79 -5.50
C ALA A 26 9.86 -4.78 -6.63
N ALA A 27 10.54 -4.31 -7.67
CA ALA A 27 10.95 -5.12 -8.80
C ALA A 27 12.30 -4.65 -9.34
N MET A 28 13.08 -5.57 -9.90
CA MET A 28 14.32 -5.22 -10.61
C MET A 28 13.99 -4.58 -11.96
N VAL A 29 14.75 -3.54 -12.32
CA VAL A 29 14.63 -2.88 -13.63
C VAL A 29 15.30 -3.76 -14.69
N LYS A 30 14.57 -4.06 -15.76
CA LYS A 30 15.11 -4.82 -16.90
C LYS A 30 16.24 -4.02 -17.56
N GLY A 31 17.42 -4.63 -17.69
CA GLY A 31 18.59 -3.98 -18.26
C GLY A 31 19.24 -2.93 -17.36
N GLY A 32 19.04 -3.03 -16.04
CA GLY A 32 19.78 -2.22 -15.07
C GLY A 32 21.31 -2.47 -15.12
N PRO A 33 22.12 -1.67 -14.42
CA PRO A 33 23.57 -1.81 -14.39
C PRO A 33 23.99 -3.23 -14.01
N ALA A 34 24.86 -3.84 -14.82
CA ALA A 34 25.21 -5.26 -14.69
C ALA A 34 25.92 -5.57 -13.36
N ASP A 35 26.69 -4.62 -12.85
CA ASP A 35 27.40 -4.66 -11.57
C ASP A 35 26.47 -4.52 -10.35
N GLU A 36 25.23 -4.06 -10.54
CA GLU A 36 24.25 -3.86 -9.45
C GLU A 36 23.20 -4.97 -9.35
N VAL A 37 23.15 -5.91 -10.32
CA VAL A 37 22.11 -6.96 -10.36
C VAL A 37 22.14 -7.83 -9.10
N GLU A 38 23.31 -8.21 -8.62
CA GLU A 38 23.45 -9.04 -7.40
C GLU A 38 22.97 -8.27 -6.16
N ALA A 39 23.33 -6.98 -6.05
CA ALA A 39 22.90 -6.13 -4.95
C ALA A 39 21.38 -5.92 -4.96
N ALA A 40 20.79 -5.70 -6.14
CA ALA A 40 19.34 -5.55 -6.30
C ALA A 40 18.58 -6.82 -5.88
N GLN A 41 19.07 -8.00 -6.24
CA GLN A 41 18.46 -9.26 -5.80
C GLN A 41 18.52 -9.42 -4.28
N LYS A 42 19.69 -9.18 -3.66
CA LYS A 42 19.84 -9.23 -2.19
C LYS A 42 18.90 -8.26 -1.48
N PHE A 43 18.70 -7.07 -2.07
CA PHE A 43 17.75 -6.09 -1.53
C PHE A 43 16.31 -6.59 -1.56
N ILE A 44 15.87 -7.19 -2.68
CA ILE A 44 14.52 -7.76 -2.79
C ILE A 44 14.33 -8.92 -1.79
N ASP A 45 15.32 -9.81 -1.69
CA ASP A 45 15.28 -10.95 -0.76
C ASP A 45 15.17 -10.46 0.70
N TRP A 46 15.93 -9.41 1.04
CA TRP A 46 15.83 -8.78 2.35
C TRP A 46 14.45 -8.11 2.56
N LEU A 47 13.93 -7.40 1.56
CA LEU A 47 12.66 -6.67 1.65
C LEU A 47 11.47 -7.59 1.98
N ILE A 48 11.50 -8.84 1.50
CA ILE A 48 10.47 -9.85 1.79
C ILE A 48 10.80 -10.75 2.99
N SER A 49 11.90 -10.48 3.70
CA SER A 49 12.26 -11.22 4.91
C SER A 49 11.34 -10.86 6.08
N GLU A 50 11.24 -11.77 7.05
CA GLU A 50 10.49 -11.50 8.29
C GLU A 50 11.02 -10.26 9.03
N ASN A 51 12.34 -10.05 9.03
CA ASN A 51 12.93 -8.90 9.70
C ASN A 51 12.52 -7.57 9.05
N ALA A 52 12.56 -7.49 7.71
CA ALA A 52 12.09 -6.29 7.01
C ALA A 52 10.59 -6.06 7.22
N MET A 53 9.78 -7.12 7.23
CA MET A 53 8.34 -6.99 7.51
C MET A 53 8.06 -6.55 8.96
N LYS A 54 8.86 -6.98 9.93
CA LYS A 54 8.80 -6.47 11.31
C LYS A 54 9.06 -4.98 11.36
N ILE A 55 10.10 -4.50 10.68
CA ILE A 55 10.42 -3.06 10.57
C ILE A 55 9.27 -2.31 9.90
N ALA A 56 8.74 -2.82 8.79
CA ALA A 56 7.62 -2.21 8.08
C ALA A 56 6.38 -2.06 8.97
N THR A 57 6.10 -3.08 9.80
CA THR A 57 4.98 -3.08 10.73
C THR A 57 5.21 -2.12 11.90
N SER A 58 6.37 -2.17 12.56
CA SER A 58 6.64 -1.35 13.75
C SER A 58 6.80 0.14 13.44
N GLU A 59 7.55 0.47 12.39
CA GLU A 59 7.92 1.86 12.09
C GLU A 59 6.87 2.56 11.23
N PHE A 60 6.24 1.82 10.31
CA PHE A 60 5.35 2.38 9.29
C PHE A 60 3.89 1.95 9.45
N ASN A 61 3.57 1.08 10.41
CA ASN A 61 2.21 0.56 10.63
C ASN A 61 1.62 -0.09 9.37
N GLN A 62 2.45 -0.75 8.57
CA GLN A 62 2.00 -1.54 7.44
C GLN A 62 1.52 -2.91 7.90
N TYR A 63 0.53 -3.47 7.21
CA TYR A 63 0.13 -4.85 7.42
C TYR A 63 1.16 -5.78 6.77
N SER A 64 1.71 -6.71 7.56
CA SER A 64 2.66 -7.71 7.07
C SER A 64 1.98 -8.77 6.20
N LEU A 65 2.68 -9.23 5.17
CA LEU A 65 2.30 -10.42 4.39
C LEU A 65 2.71 -11.73 5.07
N ASN A 66 3.68 -11.67 5.98
CA ASN A 66 4.07 -12.80 6.84
C ASN A 66 3.18 -12.83 8.08
N LYS A 67 2.40 -13.91 8.23
CA LYS A 67 1.46 -14.14 9.33
C LYS A 67 2.11 -14.23 10.72
N ASN A 68 3.42 -14.45 10.79
CA ASN A 68 4.17 -14.50 12.04
C ASN A 68 4.56 -13.11 12.55
N VAL A 69 4.30 -12.05 11.79
CA VAL A 69 4.57 -10.67 12.17
C VAL A 69 3.27 -10.02 12.61
N GLU A 70 3.16 -9.77 13.91
CA GLU A 70 1.98 -9.15 14.51
C GLU A 70 1.95 -7.63 14.26
N SER A 71 0.74 -7.09 14.08
CA SER A 71 0.49 -5.65 14.02
C SER A 71 0.34 -5.04 15.41
N ASP A 72 0.45 -3.71 15.53
CA ASP A 72 0.19 -3.02 16.79
C ASP A 72 -1.26 -3.32 17.27
N PRO A 73 -1.48 -3.68 18.55
CA PRO A 73 -2.82 -4.01 19.07
C PRO A 73 -3.87 -2.90 18.95
N LYS A 74 -3.44 -1.64 18.76
CA LYS A 74 -4.34 -0.50 18.50
C LYS A 74 -4.85 -0.46 17.06
N MET A 75 -4.32 -1.29 16.18
CA MET A 75 -4.78 -1.45 14.80
C MET A 75 -5.89 -2.50 14.73
N VAL A 76 -6.91 -2.24 13.92
CA VAL A 76 -7.78 -3.35 13.46
C VAL A 76 -6.95 -4.29 12.61
N THR A 77 -7.21 -5.59 12.72
CA THR A 77 -6.51 -6.57 11.89
C THR A 77 -6.94 -6.43 10.43
N PHE A 78 -6.06 -6.79 9.50
CA PHE A 78 -6.36 -6.66 8.08
C PHE A 78 -7.63 -7.45 7.69
N ASP A 79 -7.87 -8.60 8.33
CA ASP A 79 -9.03 -9.47 8.07
C ASP A 79 -10.36 -8.86 8.55
N GLN A 80 -10.35 -8.00 9.57
CA GLN A 80 -11.54 -7.32 10.08
C GLN A 80 -12.04 -6.20 9.14
N ILE A 81 -11.20 -5.75 8.21
CA ILE A 81 -11.58 -4.69 7.26
C ILE A 81 -12.45 -5.31 6.15
N ASN A 82 -13.66 -4.77 5.95
CA ASN A 82 -14.42 -5.06 4.73
C ASN A 82 -13.67 -4.47 3.54
N LYS A 83 -13.09 -5.32 2.69
CA LYS A 83 -12.25 -4.91 1.56
C LYS A 83 -12.96 -5.17 0.26
N ILE A 84 -12.85 -4.24 -0.68
CA ILE A 84 -13.29 -4.50 -2.06
C ILE A 84 -12.41 -5.58 -2.69
N LYS A 85 -12.94 -6.33 -3.65
CA LYS A 85 -12.12 -7.21 -4.49
C LYS A 85 -11.38 -6.38 -5.53
N TYR A 86 -10.21 -5.87 -5.18
CA TYR A 86 -9.44 -5.00 -6.06
C TYR A 86 -8.73 -5.78 -7.17
N ASP A 87 -8.99 -5.42 -8.43
CA ASP A 87 -8.27 -5.96 -9.59
C ASP A 87 -7.09 -5.06 -9.96
N PHE A 88 -5.90 -5.41 -9.45
CA PHE A 88 -4.67 -4.67 -9.71
C PHE A 88 -4.27 -4.67 -11.19
N LYS A 89 -4.58 -5.74 -11.92
CA LYS A 89 -4.23 -5.86 -13.34
C LYS A 89 -5.11 -4.92 -14.16
N TRP A 90 -6.42 -5.02 -13.99
CA TRP A 90 -7.36 -4.13 -14.67
C TRP A 90 -7.08 -2.66 -14.35
N SER A 91 -6.84 -2.34 -13.07
CA SER A 91 -6.52 -0.97 -12.64
C SER A 91 -5.25 -0.44 -13.31
N SER A 92 -4.20 -1.26 -13.41
CA SER A 92 -2.96 -0.89 -14.09
C SER A 92 -3.18 -0.66 -15.59
N GLU A 93 -3.89 -1.57 -16.26
CA GLU A 93 -4.18 -1.50 -17.71
C GLU A 93 -5.07 -0.30 -18.08
N ASN A 94 -5.94 0.14 -17.17
CA ASN A 94 -6.88 1.23 -17.41
C ASN A 94 -6.45 2.56 -16.76
N LYS A 95 -5.28 2.62 -16.13
CA LYS A 95 -4.81 3.80 -15.38
C LYS A 95 -4.87 5.08 -16.22
N ALA A 96 -4.40 5.04 -17.46
CA ALA A 96 -4.38 6.21 -18.34
C ALA A 96 -5.80 6.76 -18.59
N ALA A 97 -6.73 5.90 -19.01
CA ALA A 97 -8.12 6.28 -19.26
C ALA A 97 -8.82 6.80 -18.00
N ILE A 98 -8.58 6.19 -16.84
CA ILE A 98 -9.13 6.65 -15.56
C ILE A 98 -8.60 8.04 -15.20
N CYS A 99 -7.30 8.28 -15.36
CA CYS A 99 -6.68 9.57 -15.08
C CYS A 99 -7.19 10.65 -16.04
N GLU A 100 -7.25 10.37 -17.34
CA GLU A 100 -7.79 11.30 -18.35
C GLU A 100 -9.24 11.68 -18.04
N ARG A 101 -10.06 10.69 -17.70
CA ARG A 101 -11.46 10.92 -17.31
C ARG A 101 -11.56 11.77 -16.04
N PHE A 102 -10.73 11.51 -15.04
CA PHE A 102 -10.71 12.30 -13.80
C PHE A 102 -10.32 13.76 -14.07
N GLU A 103 -9.31 13.99 -14.90
CA GLU A 103 -8.88 15.33 -15.30
C GLU A 103 -10.01 16.10 -16.02
N ALA A 104 -10.72 15.42 -16.93
CA ALA A 104 -11.80 16.03 -17.70
C ALA A 104 -13.09 16.27 -16.89
N GLU A 105 -13.53 15.29 -16.09
CA GLU A 105 -14.86 15.30 -15.45
C GLU A 105 -14.85 15.83 -14.02
N VAL A 106 -13.72 15.69 -13.30
CA VAL A 106 -13.65 16.03 -11.88
C VAL A 106 -12.76 17.24 -11.67
N ARG A 107 -11.47 17.15 -12.00
CA ARG A 107 -10.50 18.22 -11.68
C ARG A 107 -10.80 19.52 -12.43
N SER A 108 -11.16 19.44 -13.70
CA SER A 108 -11.46 20.60 -14.54
C SER A 108 -12.92 21.05 -14.43
N SER A 109 -13.73 20.40 -13.59
CA SER A 109 -15.13 20.78 -13.39
C SER A 109 -15.24 22.12 -12.66
N SER A 110 -16.24 22.92 -13.01
CA SER A 110 -16.57 24.17 -12.31
C SER A 110 -16.92 23.97 -10.83
N ASP A 111 -17.28 22.74 -10.47
CA ASP A 111 -17.62 22.33 -9.10
C ASP A 111 -16.40 21.91 -8.28
N ALA A 112 -15.23 21.75 -8.91
CA ALA A 112 -13.96 21.55 -8.23
C ALA A 112 -13.42 22.90 -7.74
N LYS A 113 -13.99 23.41 -6.64
CA LYS A 113 -13.45 24.55 -5.89
C LYS A 113 -12.70 24.09 -4.65
#